data_AF-A0A5Q0M665-F1
#
_entry.id   AF-A0A5Q0M665-F1
#
_cell.length_a   1.000
_cell.length_b   1.000
_cell.length_c   1.000
_cell.angle_alpha   90.00
_cell.angle_beta   90.00
_cell.angle_gamma   90.00
#
_symmetry.space_group_name_H-M   'P 1'
#
loop_
_entity.id
_entity.type
_entity.pdbx_description
1 polymer ?
#
loop_
_entity_poly.entity_id
_entity_poly.type
_entity_poly.pdbx_seq_one_letter_code
_entity_poly.pdbx_strand_id
1 'polypeptide(L)' 'MARNPPIGDGARRGAVRDRSQVFNPQNQTWTKRDAGNGRFMDQKKDGDPFKGVRKEKKD' A
#
# COMPACT_ATOMS: atom_id res chain seq x y z
N MET A 1 -22.15 -29.58 -19.67
CA MET A 1 -20.76 -29.05 -19.61
C MET A 1 -20.66 -28.13 -18.40
N ALA A 2 -19.73 -28.38 -17.48
CA ALA A 2 -19.43 -27.41 -16.43
C ALA A 2 -18.63 -26.26 -17.05
N ARG A 3 -19.17 -25.03 -17.01
CA ARG A 3 -18.46 -23.83 -17.45
C ARG A 3 -17.76 -23.25 -16.22
N ASN A 4 -16.43 -23.34 -16.18
CA ASN A 4 -15.67 -22.69 -15.12
C ASN A 4 -15.95 -21.17 -15.18
N PRO A 5 -16.36 -20.52 -14.09
CA PRO A 5 -16.47 -19.07 -14.05
C PRO A 5 -15.09 -18.42 -14.30
N PRO A 6 -15.01 -17.25 -14.96
CA PRO A 6 -13.73 -16.58 -15.16
C PRO A 6 -13.11 -16.25 -13.81
N ILE A 7 -11.87 -16.69 -13.61
CA ILE A 7 -11.10 -16.39 -12.41
C ILE A 7 -10.66 -14.92 -12.48
N GLY A 8 -11.27 -14.08 -11.63
CA GLY A 8 -10.62 -12.96 -10.92
C GLY A 8 -10.34 -11.65 -11.70
N ASP A 9 -10.82 -10.52 -11.15
CA ASP A 9 -10.56 -9.15 -11.65
C ASP A 9 -9.10 -8.66 -11.46
N GLY A 10 -8.13 -9.54 -11.24
CA GLY A 10 -6.74 -9.18 -10.93
C GLY A 10 -6.54 -8.41 -9.62
N ALA A 11 -7.61 -8.17 -8.85
CA ALA A 11 -7.56 -7.38 -7.62
C ALA A 11 -6.93 -8.17 -6.47
N ARG A 12 -5.90 -7.60 -5.83
CA ARG A 12 -5.32 -8.15 -4.60
C ARG A 12 -6.37 -8.13 -3.49
N ARG A 13 -6.64 -9.31 -2.91
CA ARG A 13 -7.50 -9.47 -1.74
C ARG A 13 -6.63 -9.41 -0.48
N GLY A 14 -6.89 -8.42 0.38
CA GLY A 14 -6.22 -8.30 1.69
C GLY A 14 -5.10 -7.25 1.77
N ALA A 15 -4.58 -7.07 2.97
CA ALA A 15 -3.58 -6.05 3.28
C ALA A 15 -2.18 -6.41 2.77
N VAL A 16 -1.42 -5.39 2.35
CA VAL A 16 -0.02 -5.52 1.94
C VAL A 16 0.87 -5.57 3.18
N ARG A 17 1.49 -6.72 3.44
CA ARG A 17 2.33 -6.96 4.64
C ARG A 17 3.79 -6.53 4.48
N ASP A 18 4.31 -6.54 3.26
CA ASP A 18 5.72 -6.19 3.00
C ASP A 18 5.95 -4.68 2.81
N ARG A 19 4.90 -3.88 2.99
CA ARG A 19 4.91 -2.43 2.84
C ARG A 19 4.36 -1.76 4.08
N SER A 20 4.97 -0.64 4.43
CA SER A 20 4.45 0.33 5.37
C SER A 20 4.31 1.68 4.67
N GLN A 21 3.57 2.61 5.30
CA GLN A 21 3.48 3.98 4.83
C GLN A 21 3.69 4.97 5.98
N VAL A 22 4.35 6.07 5.67
CA VAL A 22 4.63 7.17 6.59
C VAL A 22 4.09 8.47 6.00
N PHE A 23 3.55 9.32 6.86
CA PHE A 23 3.07 10.64 6.47
C PHE A 23 4.23 11.63 6.47
N ASN A 24 4.42 12.35 5.36
CA ASN A 24 5.36 13.46 5.27
C ASN A 24 4.63 14.78 5.57
N PRO A 25 4.90 15.44 6.71
CA PRO A 25 4.23 16.69 7.06
C PRO A 25 4.64 17.88 6.20
N GLN A 26 5.77 17.82 5.48
CA GLN A 26 6.28 18.96 4.68
C GLN A 26 5.46 19.19 3.42
N ASN A 27 5.02 18.10 2.78
CA ASN A 27 4.22 18.15 1.56
C ASN A 27 2.83 17.55 1.73
N GLN A 28 2.49 17.13 2.96
CA GLN A 28 1.20 16.56 3.33
C GLN A 28 0.81 15.31 2.51
N THR A 29 1.81 14.52 2.10
CA THR A 29 1.59 13.28 1.33
C THR A 29 2.02 12.03 2.10
N TRP A 30 1.56 10.88 1.63
CA TRP A 30 1.98 9.58 2.15
C TRP A 30 3.06 8.96 1.27
N THR A 31 4.09 8.40 1.88
CA THR A 31 5.17 7.69 1.18
C THR A 31 5.18 6.22 1.61
N LYS A 32 5.26 5.30 0.64
CA LYS A 32 5.48 3.88 0.90
C LYS A 32 6.93 3.64 1.30
N ARG A 33 7.12 2.79 2.29
CA ARG A 33 8.40 2.25 2.71
C ARG A 33 8.39 0.73 2.64
N ASP A 34 9.54 0.16 2.31
CA ASP A 34 9.76 -1.27 2.32
C ASP A 34 9.92 -1.75 3.76
N ALA A 35 9.15 -2.76 4.16
CA ALA A 35 9.20 -3.25 5.53
C ALA A 35 10.47 -4.04 5.86
N GLY A 36 11.18 -4.57 4.86
CA GLY A 36 12.39 -5.38 5.05
C GLY A 36 13.67 -4.56 5.04
N ASN A 37 13.77 -3.53 4.19
CA ASN A 37 14.99 -2.73 4.06
C ASN A 37 14.81 -1.24 4.38
N GLY A 38 13.60 -0.79 4.69
CA GLY A 38 13.33 0.59 5.09
C GLY A 38 13.46 1.63 3.96
N ARG A 39 13.65 1.22 2.70
CA ARG A 39 13.77 2.17 1.58
C ARG A 39 12.44 2.80 1.24
N PHE A 40 12.48 4.09 0.91
CA PHE A 40 11.34 4.78 0.31
C PHE A 40 11.13 4.31 -1.12
N MET A 41 9.86 4.17 -1.51
CA MET A 41 9.47 3.72 -2.85
C MET A 41 8.61 4.75 -3.55
N ASP A 42 7.29 4.63 -3.43
CA ASP A 42 6.35 5.56 -4.07
C ASP A 42 5.88 6.60 -3.08
N GLN A 43 5.76 7.83 -3.56
CA GLN A 43 4.96 8.87 -2.91
C GLN A 43 3.57 8.93 -3.54
N LYS A 44 2.56 9.13 -2.71
CA LYS A 44 1.20 9.34 -3.18
C LYS A 44 1.11 10.73 -3.80
N LYS A 45 0.49 10.82 -4.97
CA LYS A 45 0.18 12.12 -5.60
C LYS A 45 -0.86 12.90 -4.80
N ASP A 46 -1.81 12.18 -4.20
CA ASP A 46 -2.90 12.75 -3.41
C ASP A 46 -2.56 12.71 -1.91
N GLY A 47 -3.15 13.59 -1.10
CA GLY A 47 -2.88 13.66 0.35
C GLY A 47 -3.37 12.45 1.16
N ASP A 48 -4.12 11.54 0.52
CA ASP A 48 -4.68 10.35 1.16
C ASP A 48 -3.69 9.19 1.29
N PRO A 49 -3.83 8.32 2.31
CA PRO A 49 -3.00 7.13 2.44
C PRO A 49 -3.17 6.14 1.27
N PHE A 50 -2.21 5.23 1.13
CA PHE A 50 -2.33 4.07 0.24
C PHE A 50 -3.35 3.08 0.80
N LYS A 51 -4.31 2.68 -0.03
CA LYS A 51 -5.29 1.64 0.34
C LYS A 51 -4.58 0.32 0.60
N GLY A 52 -4.90 -0.31 1.73
CA GLY A 52 -4.37 -1.64 2.09
C GLY A 52 -2.91 -1.68 2.54
N VAL A 53 -2.22 -0.54 2.71
CA VAL A 53 -0.86 -0.47 3.25
C VAL A 53 -0.92 -0.01 4.71
N ARG A 54 -0.19 -0.67 5.63
CA ARG A 54 -0.21 -0.30 7.05
C ARG A 54 0.50 1.04 7.30
N LYS A 55 -0.02 1.87 8.21
CA LYS A 55 0.70 3.06 8.70
C LYS A 55 1.81 2.62 9.66
N GLU A 56 2.96 3.27 9.59
CA GLU A 56 4.03 3.09 10.58
C GLU A 56 3.56 3.60 11.95
N LYS A 57 3.99 2.92 13.03
CA LYS A 57 3.76 3.42 14.39
C LYS A 57 4.64 4.65 14.59
N LYS A 58 4.10 5.69 15.22
CA LYS A 58 4.92 6.74 15.80
C LYS A 58 5.46 6.20 17.12
N ASP A 59 6.77 6.21 17.26
CA ASP A 59 7.43 6.06 18.56
C ASP A 59 7.19 7.30 19.43
#